data_AF-A0A9E1X5Y8-F1
#
_entry.id   AF-A0A9E1X5Y8-F1
#
_cell.length_a   1.000
_cell.length_b   1.000
_cell.length_c   1.000
_cell.angle_alpha   90.00
_cell.angle_beta   90.00
_cell.angle_gamma   90.00
#
_symmetry.space_group_name_H-M   'P 1'
#
loop_
_entity.id
_entity.type
_entity.pdbx_description
1 polymer ?
#
loop_
_entity_poly.entity_id
_entity_poly.type
_entity_poly.pdbx_seq_one_letter_code
_entity_poly.pdbx_strand_id
1 'polypeptide(L)'
;DPRSVFYLVLFFSVIAIYVSWRLHASRLGRAWMAIREDEQVAEAMGINTVSAKLMAFVVGAVLAAFSGAVLVAKVGSVFPTSFMILISIIILVVVIVGGMGNIAGVMVGSFVLIGVLGGPKQPGLLQEFQNFKLLIYGMLLVFMMLKRPEGLVPSARRSRELHQEEFLQDAWLRGDKPGIDEDEDAAPLLVGDGGGEEE
;
A
#
# COMPACT_ATOMS: atom_id res chain seq x y z
N ASP A 1 2.41 34.07 -0.83
CA ASP A 1 3.02 33.88 0.50
C ASP A 1 3.30 32.42 0.81
N PRO A 2 4.42 32.09 1.46
CA PRO A 2 4.75 30.71 1.84
C PRO A 2 3.70 30.05 2.75
N ARG A 3 3.04 30.85 3.60
CA ARG A 3 2.02 30.36 4.55
C ARG A 3 0.74 29.92 3.86
N SER A 4 0.25 30.66 2.86
CA SER A 4 -0.99 30.31 2.15
C SER A 4 -0.84 29.03 1.34
N VAL A 5 0.31 28.81 0.71
CA VAL A 5 0.62 27.55 0.00
C VAL A 5 0.67 26.37 0.97
N PHE A 6 1.24 26.56 2.17
CA PHE A 6 1.27 25.51 3.19
C PHE A 6 -0.15 25.09 3.63
N TYR A 7 -1.03 26.04 3.95
CA TYR A 7 -2.41 25.73 4.33
C TYR A 7 -3.20 25.07 3.20
N LEU A 8 -2.96 25.48 1.94
CA LEU A 8 -3.58 24.88 0.77
C LEU A 8 -3.15 23.41 0.59
N VAL A 9 -1.84 23.14 0.65
CA VAL A 9 -1.29 21.78 0.56
C VAL A 9 -1.84 20.91 1.68
N LEU A 10 -1.87 21.44 2.91
CA LEU A 10 -2.37 20.71 4.08
C LEU A 10 -3.85 20.38 3.93
N PHE A 11 -4.67 21.35 3.50
CA PHE A 11 -6.09 21.15 3.25
C PHE A 11 -6.35 20.06 2.20
N PHE A 12 -5.65 20.11 1.06
CA PHE A 12 -5.77 19.07 0.02
C PHE A 12 -5.25 17.70 0.49
N SER A 13 -4.19 17.67 1.30
CA SER A 13 -3.67 16.42 1.85
C SER A 13 -4.67 15.75 2.79
N VAL A 14 -5.31 16.51 3.69
CA VAL A 14 -6.35 16.00 4.58
C VAL A 14 -7.56 15.49 3.79
N ILE A 15 -7.99 16.23 2.76
CA ILE A 15 -9.07 15.78 1.87
C ILE A 15 -8.70 14.49 1.16
N ALA A 16 -7.48 14.38 0.61
CA ALA A 16 -7.03 13.17 -0.07
C ALA A 16 -7.03 11.95 0.86
N ILE A 17 -6.56 12.11 2.10
CA ILE A 17 -6.60 11.05 3.12
C ILE A 17 -8.04 10.67 3.46
N TYR A 18 -8.91 11.65 3.69
CA TYR A 18 -10.32 11.40 4.00
C TYR A 18 -11.04 10.67 2.86
N VAL A 19 -10.86 11.11 1.62
CA VAL A 19 -11.42 10.47 0.43
C VAL A 19 -10.88 9.05 0.28
N SER A 20 -9.57 8.84 0.45
CA SER A 20 -8.94 7.52 0.38
C SER A 20 -9.52 6.56 1.43
N TRP A 21 -9.65 7.01 2.67
CA TRP A 21 -10.23 6.21 3.74
C TRP A 21 -11.71 5.90 3.51
N ARG A 22 -12.48 6.89 3.04
CA ARG A 22 -13.90 6.72 2.69
C ARG A 22 -14.10 5.74 1.54
N LEU A 23 -13.24 5.80 0.52
CA LEU A 23 -13.27 4.88 -0.63
C LEU A 23 -12.94 3.46 -0.20
N HIS A 24 -11.95 3.28 0.67
CA HIS A 24 -11.58 1.97 1.20
C HIS A 24 -12.77 1.28 1.90
N ALA A 25 -13.56 2.03 2.68
CA ALA A 25 -14.76 1.50 3.35
C ALA A 25 -16.01 1.38 2.44
N SER A 26 -15.96 1.89 1.21
CA SER A 26 -17.10 1.95 0.29
C SER A 26 -17.35 0.62 -0.44
N ARG A 27 -18.47 0.53 -1.16
CA ARG A 27 -18.78 -0.62 -2.04
C ARG A 27 -17.72 -0.80 -3.15
N LEU A 28 -17.18 0.31 -3.67
CA LEU A 28 -16.13 0.29 -4.69
C LEU A 28 -14.83 -0.33 -4.15
N GLY A 29 -14.45 0.02 -2.92
CA GLY A 29 -13.29 -0.56 -2.25
C GLY A 29 -13.40 -2.08 -2.07
N ARG A 30 -14.60 -2.56 -1.70
CA ARG A 30 -14.88 -4.01 -1.61
C ARG A 30 -14.88 -4.70 -2.96
N ALA A 31 -15.40 -4.06 -4.01
CA ALA A 31 -15.36 -4.61 -5.36
C ALA A 31 -13.91 -4.74 -5.88
N TRP A 32 -13.06 -3.74 -5.65
CA TRP A 32 -11.63 -3.83 -5.99
C TRP A 32 -10.89 -4.90 -5.21
N MET A 33 -11.30 -5.12 -3.96
CA MET A 33 -10.77 -6.19 -3.12
C MET A 33 -11.10 -7.58 -3.70
N ALA A 34 -12.34 -7.80 -4.11
CA ALA A 34 -12.76 -9.06 -4.74
C ALA A 34 -12.01 -9.31 -6.06
N ILE A 35 -11.88 -8.29 -6.92
CA ILE A 35 -11.16 -8.40 -8.20
C ILE A 35 -9.67 -8.71 -7.99
N ARG A 36 -9.07 -8.23 -6.89
CA ARG A 36 -7.67 -8.52 -6.56
C ARG A 36 -7.47 -9.97 -6.09
N GLU A 37 -8.46 -10.57 -5.45
CA GLU A 37 -8.39 -11.97 -4.98
C GLU A 37 -8.54 -12.95 -6.15
N ASP A 38 -9.61 -12.81 -6.92
CA ASP A 38 -9.80 -13.54 -8.17
C ASP A 38 -10.75 -12.76 -9.09
N GLU A 39 -10.22 -12.33 -10.24
CA GLU A 39 -11.00 -11.55 -11.21
C GLU A 39 -12.11 -12.39 -11.87
N GLN A 40 -11.85 -13.67 -12.15
CA GLN A 40 -12.80 -14.56 -12.80
C GLN A 40 -13.98 -14.88 -11.88
N VAL A 41 -13.69 -15.12 -10.60
CA VAL A 41 -14.74 -15.33 -9.58
C VAL A 41 -15.54 -14.05 -9.35
N ALA A 42 -14.89 -12.88 -9.31
CA ALA A 42 -15.59 -11.61 -9.16
C ALA A 42 -16.56 -11.33 -10.33
N GLU A 43 -16.16 -11.67 -11.56
CA GLU A 43 -17.01 -11.55 -12.75
C GLU A 43 -18.21 -12.52 -12.69
N ALA A 44 -17.98 -13.78 -12.28
CA ALA A 44 -19.05 -14.76 -12.07
C ALA A 44 -20.08 -14.33 -11.00
N MET A 45 -19.63 -13.57 -9.99
CA MET A 45 -20.48 -13.00 -8.95
C MET A 45 -21.22 -11.72 -9.39
N GLY A 46 -21.15 -11.35 -10.66
CA GLY A 46 -21.90 -10.23 -11.24
C GLY A 46 -21.25 -8.85 -11.04
N ILE A 47 -19.96 -8.80 -10.67
CA ILE A 47 -19.21 -7.54 -10.57
C ILE A 47 -18.70 -7.16 -11.96
N ASN A 48 -19.03 -5.96 -12.43
CA ASN A 48 -18.45 -5.42 -13.67
C ASN A 48 -16.98 -5.04 -13.46
N THR A 49 -16.07 -5.94 -13.83
CA THR A 49 -14.62 -5.80 -13.69
C THR A 49 -14.07 -4.59 -14.44
N VAL A 50 -14.58 -4.33 -15.65
CA VAL A 50 -14.17 -3.20 -16.50
C VAL A 50 -14.50 -1.87 -15.82
N SER A 51 -15.75 -1.67 -15.39
CA SER A 51 -16.19 -0.44 -14.73
C SER A 51 -15.44 -0.23 -13.41
N ALA A 52 -15.25 -1.30 -12.63
CA ALA A 52 -14.48 -1.23 -11.39
C ALA A 52 -13.01 -0.80 -11.66
N LYS A 53 -12.33 -1.39 -12.64
CA LYS A 53 -10.95 -1.01 -13.02
C LYS A 53 -10.87 0.44 -13.52
N LEU A 54 -11.82 0.87 -14.34
CA LEU A 54 -11.91 2.26 -14.82
C LEU A 54 -12.11 3.24 -13.66
N MET A 55 -12.96 2.91 -12.70
CA MET A 55 -13.18 3.74 -11.50
C MET A 55 -11.90 3.84 -10.66
N ALA A 56 -11.13 2.75 -10.52
CA ALA A 56 -9.85 2.78 -9.82
C ALA A 56 -8.84 3.73 -10.50
N PHE A 57 -8.76 3.66 -11.84
CA PHE A 57 -7.91 4.54 -12.63
C PHE A 57 -8.34 6.01 -12.52
N VAL A 58 -9.64 6.30 -12.66
CA VAL A 58 -10.18 7.67 -12.59
C VAL A 58 -9.93 8.29 -11.21
N VAL A 59 -10.17 7.55 -10.13
CA VAL A 59 -9.90 8.03 -8.76
C VAL A 59 -8.42 8.37 -8.59
N GLY A 60 -7.52 7.50 -9.05
CA GLY A 60 -6.08 7.75 -9.02
C GLY A 60 -5.69 9.00 -9.85
N ALA A 61 -6.24 9.12 -11.06
CA ALA A 61 -5.99 10.25 -11.95
C ALA A 61 -6.46 11.58 -11.36
N VAL A 62 -7.63 11.61 -10.70
CA VAL A 62 -8.15 12.82 -10.03
C VAL A 62 -7.22 13.24 -8.89
N LEU A 63 -6.79 12.31 -8.03
CA LEU A 63 -5.86 12.62 -6.93
C LEU A 63 -4.49 13.07 -7.44
N ALA A 64 -3.97 12.44 -8.51
CA ALA A 64 -2.72 12.84 -9.16
C ALA A 64 -2.82 14.22 -9.80
N ALA A 65 -3.95 14.54 -10.45
CA ALA A 65 -4.20 15.85 -11.06
C ALA A 65 -4.23 16.96 -10.01
N PHE A 66 -4.90 16.76 -8.87
CA PHE A 66 -4.89 17.71 -7.76
C PHE A 66 -3.48 17.93 -7.21
N SER A 67 -2.71 16.86 -6.99
CA SER A 67 -1.32 16.95 -6.56
C SER A 67 -0.46 17.76 -7.55
N GLY A 68 -0.60 17.49 -8.85
CA GLY A 68 0.08 18.21 -9.92
C GLY A 68 -0.29 19.70 -9.97
N ALA A 69 -1.58 20.04 -9.86
CA ALA A 69 -2.04 21.42 -9.85
C ALA A 69 -1.42 22.22 -8.70
N VAL A 70 -1.35 21.63 -7.50
CA VAL A 70 -0.71 22.23 -6.33
C VAL A 70 0.80 22.40 -6.54
N LEU A 71 1.47 21.43 -7.18
CA LEU A 71 2.89 21.53 -7.50
C LEU A 71 3.18 22.70 -8.46
N VAL A 72 2.37 22.86 -9.51
CA VAL A 72 2.50 23.98 -10.47
C VAL A 72 2.26 25.32 -9.75
N ALA A 73 1.22 25.41 -8.92
CA ALA A 73 0.93 26.60 -8.13
C ALA A 73 2.08 26.98 -7.18
N LYS A 74 2.84 26.00 -6.67
CA LYS A 74 4.01 26.23 -5.80
C LYS A 74 5.26 26.65 -6.56
N VAL A 75 5.56 25.98 -7.68
CA VAL A 75 6.84 26.14 -8.40
C VAL A 75 6.76 27.25 -9.45
N GLY A 76 5.55 27.63 -9.89
CA GLY A 76 5.30 28.73 -10.83
C GLY A 76 5.62 28.40 -12.29
N SER A 77 6.62 27.56 -12.54
CA SER A 77 6.97 27.06 -13.86
C SER A 77 7.42 25.61 -13.83
N VAL A 78 7.12 24.88 -14.89
CA VAL A 78 7.44 23.46 -15.03
C VAL A 78 8.52 23.30 -16.08
N PHE A 79 9.61 22.64 -15.69
CA PHE A 79 10.68 22.23 -16.60
C PHE A 79 10.70 20.70 -16.70
N PRO A 80 11.04 20.13 -17.86
CA PRO A 80 11.08 18.67 -18.06
C PRO A 80 12.04 17.97 -17.09
N THR A 81 13.10 18.67 -16.65
CA THR A 81 14.06 18.19 -15.65
C THR A 81 13.42 17.97 -14.26
N SER A 82 12.25 18.54 -13.99
CA SER A 82 11.51 18.29 -12.72
C SER A 82 10.68 17.01 -12.74
N PHE A 83 10.58 16.30 -13.87
CA PHE A 83 9.83 15.05 -14.01
C PHE A 83 10.70 13.90 -14.56
N MET A 84 11.95 13.84 -14.12
CA MET A 84 12.85 12.73 -14.48
C MET A 84 12.35 11.41 -13.89
N ILE A 85 12.66 10.30 -14.56
CA ILE A 85 12.37 8.92 -14.13
C ILE A 85 12.85 8.67 -12.69
N LEU A 86 13.95 9.30 -12.30
CA LEU A 86 14.50 9.24 -10.96
C LEU A 86 13.46 9.65 -9.88
N ILE A 87 12.67 10.68 -10.14
CA ILE A 87 11.66 11.19 -9.20
C ILE A 87 10.51 10.20 -9.06
N SER A 88 10.07 9.55 -10.13
CA SER A 88 9.03 8.52 -10.06
C SER A 88 9.51 7.28 -9.30
N ILE A 89 10.78 6.89 -9.47
CA ILE A 89 11.40 5.82 -8.67
C ILE A 89 11.41 6.19 -7.19
N ILE A 90 11.81 7.42 -6.82
CA ILE A 90 11.79 7.85 -5.40
C ILE A 90 10.38 7.79 -4.82
N ILE A 91 9.37 8.26 -5.56
CA ILE A 91 7.97 8.18 -5.13
C ILE A 91 7.54 6.72 -4.95
N LEU A 92 7.94 5.83 -5.86
CA LEU A 92 7.71 4.39 -5.73
C LEU A 92 8.37 3.81 -4.47
N VAL A 93 9.62 4.18 -4.17
CA VAL A 93 10.30 3.77 -2.93
C VAL A 93 9.51 4.21 -1.71
N VAL A 94 9.04 5.46 -1.65
CA VAL A 94 8.24 5.96 -0.53
C VAL A 94 6.97 5.13 -0.33
N VAL A 95 6.27 4.77 -1.41
CA VAL A 95 5.05 3.96 -1.34
C VAL A 95 5.34 2.52 -0.92
N ILE A 96 6.37 1.90 -1.50
CA ILE A 96 6.78 0.53 -1.18
C ILE A 96 7.20 0.43 0.29
N VAL A 97 8.06 1.35 0.74
CA VAL A 97 8.55 1.41 2.12
C VAL A 97 7.44 1.72 3.11
N GLY A 98 6.49 2.58 2.73
CA GLY A 98 5.29 2.81 3.51
C GLY A 98 4.40 1.58 3.63
N GLY A 99 4.32 0.76 2.57
CA GLY A 99 3.49 -0.44 2.49
C GLY A 99 2.35 -0.28 1.49
N MET A 100 2.34 -1.14 0.45
CA MET A 100 1.29 -1.12 -0.57
C MET A 100 -0.07 -1.49 0.03
N GLY A 101 -1.06 -0.60 -0.11
CA GLY A 101 -2.42 -0.83 0.38
C GLY A 101 -2.68 -0.41 1.84
N ASN A 102 -1.70 0.18 2.54
CA ASN A 102 -1.91 0.75 3.88
C ASN A 102 -1.70 2.27 3.88
N ILE A 103 -2.79 3.03 4.04
CA ILE A 103 -2.77 4.50 4.01
C ILE A 103 -1.88 5.06 5.14
N ALA A 104 -1.95 4.48 6.34
CA ALA A 104 -1.14 4.91 7.49
C ALA A 104 0.35 4.63 7.27
N GLY A 105 0.67 3.47 6.68
CA GLY A 105 2.03 3.10 6.32
C GLY A 105 2.68 4.06 5.32
N VAL A 106 1.96 4.42 4.26
CA VAL A 106 2.44 5.40 3.26
C VAL A 106 2.65 6.79 3.88
N MET A 107 1.81 7.21 4.83
CA MET A 107 2.02 8.47 5.57
C MET A 107 3.32 8.45 6.39
N VAL A 108 3.56 7.39 7.16
CA VAL A 108 4.78 7.24 7.95
C VAL A 108 6.00 7.12 7.03
N GLY A 109 5.92 6.33 5.96
CA GLY A 109 6.98 6.19 4.96
C GLY A 109 7.35 7.51 4.31
N SER A 110 6.35 8.32 3.92
CA SER A 110 6.55 9.67 3.38
C SER A 110 7.20 10.60 4.40
N PHE A 111 6.73 10.61 5.65
CA PHE A 111 7.29 11.45 6.70
C PHE A 111 8.76 11.09 7.01
N VAL A 112 9.08 9.80 7.11
CA VAL A 112 10.43 9.32 7.40
C VAL A 112 11.36 9.56 6.20
N LEU A 113 10.98 9.17 4.99
CA LEU A 113 11.88 9.29 3.84
C LEU A 113 11.98 10.73 3.32
N ILE A 114 10.86 11.43 3.16
CA ILE A 114 10.88 12.78 2.60
C ILE A 114 11.22 13.81 3.68
N GLY A 115 10.64 13.65 4.88
CA GLY A 115 10.82 14.59 5.99
C GLY A 115 12.14 14.43 6.75
N VAL A 116 12.55 13.20 7.09
CA VAL A 116 13.76 12.95 7.89
C VAL A 116 14.98 12.70 7.01
N LEU A 117 14.87 11.81 6.01
CA LEU A 117 16.01 11.43 5.15
C LEU A 117 16.34 12.50 4.08
N GLY A 118 15.39 13.39 3.80
CA GLY A 118 15.55 14.55 2.93
C GLY A 118 15.12 14.28 1.49
N GLY A 119 14.01 14.90 1.10
CA GLY A 119 13.43 14.80 -0.24
C GLY A 119 14.33 15.26 -1.40
N PRO A 120 13.85 15.14 -2.66
CA PRO A 120 14.64 15.39 -3.87
C PRO A 120 15.22 16.81 -3.99
N LYS A 121 14.58 17.80 -3.36
CA LYS A 121 14.93 19.23 -3.46
C LYS A 121 15.15 19.91 -2.09
N GLN A 122 15.14 19.17 -0.98
CA GLN A 122 15.29 19.74 0.37
C GLN A 122 16.63 19.31 1.01
N PRO A 123 17.30 20.24 1.71
CA PRO A 123 18.45 19.89 2.56
C PRO A 123 17.93 19.09 3.76
N GLY A 124 18.22 17.79 3.79
CA GLY A 124 17.99 16.91 4.94
C GLY A 124 19.32 16.41 5.50
N LEU A 125 19.28 15.45 6.43
CA LEU A 125 20.47 14.92 7.12
C LEU A 125 21.58 14.37 6.18
N LEU A 126 21.23 14.04 4.93
CA LEU A 126 22.13 13.57 3.88
C LEU A 126 22.58 14.66 2.90
N GLN A 127 22.59 15.94 3.30
CA GLN A 127 23.01 17.03 2.42
C GLN A 127 24.44 16.85 1.90
N GLU A 128 25.33 16.23 2.67
CA GLU A 128 26.72 15.97 2.28
C GLU A 128 26.86 14.81 1.27
N PHE A 129 25.85 13.93 1.17
CA PHE A 129 25.86 12.73 0.33
C PHE A 129 24.89 12.82 -0.85
N GLN A 130 24.74 13.99 -1.49
CA GLN A 130 23.83 14.17 -2.64
C GLN A 130 24.06 13.11 -3.74
N ASN A 131 25.31 12.72 -3.99
CA ASN A 131 25.65 11.69 -4.97
C ASN A 131 25.20 10.27 -4.56
N PHE A 132 25.14 9.97 -3.25
CA PHE A 132 24.76 8.65 -2.75
C PHE A 132 23.27 8.54 -2.40
N LYS A 133 22.49 9.63 -2.41
CA LYS A 133 21.05 9.59 -2.13
C LYS A 133 20.34 8.50 -2.93
N LEU A 134 20.65 8.38 -4.22
CA LEU A 134 20.03 7.40 -5.10
C LEU A 134 20.40 5.97 -4.75
N LEU A 135 21.67 5.74 -4.39
CA LEU A 135 22.17 4.47 -3.91
C LEU A 135 21.54 4.08 -2.56
N ILE A 136 21.33 5.05 -1.67
CA ILE A 136 20.64 4.86 -0.39
C ILE A 136 19.17 4.51 -0.62
N TYR A 137 18.45 5.23 -1.48
CA TYR A 137 17.05 4.89 -1.80
C TYR A 137 16.93 3.51 -2.45
N GLY A 138 17.84 3.15 -3.36
CA GLY A 138 17.86 1.82 -3.99
C GLY A 138 18.21 0.70 -3.00
N MET A 139 19.21 0.92 -2.13
CA MET A 139 19.57 -0.02 -1.08
C MET A 139 18.42 -0.19 -0.07
N LEU A 140 17.76 0.90 0.30
CA LEU A 140 16.61 0.88 1.20
C LEU A 140 15.42 0.12 0.58
N LEU A 141 15.18 0.28 -0.72
CA LEU A 141 14.19 -0.49 -1.48
C LEU A 141 14.50 -2.00 -1.40
N VAL A 142 15.73 -2.40 -1.76
CA VAL A 142 16.16 -3.81 -1.74
C VAL A 142 16.13 -4.38 -0.32
N PHE A 143 16.63 -3.63 0.65
CA PHE A 143 16.65 -4.02 2.06
C PHE A 143 15.24 -4.24 2.60
N MET A 144 14.30 -3.37 2.25
CA MET A 144 12.91 -3.49 2.68
C MET A 144 12.21 -4.68 1.99
N MET A 145 12.46 -4.91 0.70
CA MET A 145 12.01 -6.13 0.01
C MET A 145 12.55 -7.41 0.67
N LEU A 146 13.79 -7.37 1.19
CA LEU A 146 14.43 -8.51 1.84
C LEU A 146 13.94 -8.75 3.27
N LYS A 147 13.79 -7.69 4.08
CA LYS A 147 13.49 -7.82 5.51
C LYS A 147 12.00 -7.94 5.81
N ARG A 148 11.15 -7.21 5.10
CA ARG A 148 9.69 -7.23 5.27
C ARG A 148 9.01 -6.67 4.02
N PRO A 149 8.56 -7.53 3.08
CA PRO A 149 7.86 -7.08 1.88
C PRO A 149 6.53 -6.34 2.17
N GLU A 150 6.08 -6.27 3.42
CA GLU A 150 4.78 -5.70 3.82
C GLU A 150 4.76 -4.18 4.08
N GLY A 151 5.92 -3.52 4.17
CA GLY A 151 6.03 -2.10 4.55
C GLY A 151 6.50 -1.89 5.98
N LEU A 152 6.80 -0.63 6.33
CA LEU A 152 7.07 -0.20 7.72
C LEU A 152 5.86 -0.41 8.65
N VAL A 153 4.64 -0.31 8.10
CA VAL A 153 3.40 -0.63 8.81
C VAL A 153 2.68 -1.72 8.01
N PRO A 154 2.76 -2.99 8.42
CA PRO A 154 2.18 -4.09 7.67
C PRO A 154 0.66 -3.88 7.54
N SER A 155 0.15 -4.03 6.32
CA SER A 155 -1.28 -4.23 6.16
C SER A 155 -1.61 -5.56 6.82
N ALA A 156 -2.56 -5.59 7.76
CA ALA A 156 -2.98 -6.81 8.48
C ALA A 156 -3.43 -7.97 7.56
N ARG A 157 -3.52 -7.73 6.25
CA ARG A 157 -3.98 -8.66 5.22
C ARG A 157 -2.84 -9.30 4.42
N ARG A 158 -1.72 -8.60 4.13
CA ARG A 158 -0.54 -9.22 3.50
C ARG A 158 0.11 -10.25 4.43
N SER A 159 0.09 -9.98 5.74
CA SER A 159 0.53 -10.92 6.77
C SER A 159 -0.31 -12.18 6.79
N ARG A 160 -1.62 -12.07 6.48
CA ARG A 160 -2.51 -13.24 6.34
C ARG A 160 -2.26 -14.03 5.06
N GLU A 161 -1.98 -13.38 3.94
CA GLU A 161 -1.66 -14.07 2.66
C GLU A 161 -0.36 -14.88 2.79
N LEU A 162 0.71 -14.30 3.36
CA LEU A 162 1.99 -14.98 3.54
C LEU A 162 1.93 -16.13 4.56
N HIS A 163 1.22 -15.95 5.69
CA HIS A 163 1.04 -17.03 6.67
C HIS A 163 0.12 -18.15 6.15
N GLN A 164 -0.83 -17.84 5.25
CA GLN A 164 -1.67 -18.86 4.61
C GLN A 164 -0.84 -19.72 3.65
N GLU A 165 0.04 -19.12 2.85
CA GLU A 165 0.95 -19.88 1.97
C GLU A 165 1.93 -20.75 2.78
N GLU A 166 2.52 -20.20 3.85
CA GLU A 166 3.41 -20.95 4.75
C GLU A 166 2.69 -22.12 5.43
N PHE A 167 1.45 -21.90 5.90
CA PHE A 167 0.61 -22.96 6.46
C PHE A 167 0.23 -24.04 5.43
N LEU A 168 -0.17 -23.66 4.22
CA LEU A 168 -0.51 -24.61 3.15
C LEU A 168 0.73 -25.40 2.70
N GLN A 169 1.88 -24.75 2.66
CA GLN A 169 3.15 -25.39 2.33
C GLN A 169 3.59 -26.35 3.43
N ASP A 170 3.47 -25.98 4.70
CA ASP A 170 3.73 -26.85 5.85
C ASP A 170 2.75 -28.04 5.91
N ALA A 171 1.47 -27.83 5.61
CA ALA A 171 0.46 -28.89 5.53
C ALA A 171 0.81 -29.88 4.41
N TRP A 172 1.15 -29.38 3.22
CA TRP A 172 1.59 -30.20 2.10
C TRP A 172 2.88 -30.99 2.42
N LEU A 173 3.86 -30.35 3.07
CA LEU A 173 5.12 -30.99 3.49
C LEU A 173 4.91 -32.05 4.57
N ARG A 174 3.92 -31.86 5.46
CA ARG A 174 3.51 -32.87 6.45
C ARG A 174 2.72 -34.04 5.84
N GLY A 175 2.40 -33.98 4.55
CA GLY A 175 1.56 -34.97 3.88
C GLY A 175 0.10 -34.91 4.29
N ASP A 176 -0.28 -33.89 5.07
CA ASP A 176 -1.64 -33.61 5.48
C ASP A 176 -2.26 -32.79 4.35
N LYS A 177 -2.97 -33.45 3.43
CA LYS A 177 -3.75 -32.74 2.42
C LYS A 177 -4.87 -32.03 3.18
N PRO A 178 -4.94 -30.69 3.23
CA PRO A 178 -6.14 -30.05 3.74
C PRO A 178 -7.29 -30.52 2.84
N GLY A 179 -8.20 -31.28 3.43
CA GLY A 179 -9.22 -32.05 2.73
C GLY A 179 -9.96 -31.21 1.70
N ILE A 180 -9.79 -31.57 0.43
CA ILE A 180 -10.88 -31.49 -0.53
C ILE A 180 -11.66 -32.79 -0.29
N ASP A 181 -12.26 -32.89 0.89
CA ASP A 181 -13.24 -33.92 1.15
C ASP A 181 -14.55 -33.34 0.61
N GLU A 182 -14.86 -33.75 -0.62
CA GLU A 182 -16.18 -33.65 -1.21
C GLU A 182 -17.15 -34.45 -0.35
N ASP A 183 -17.56 -33.96 0.81
CA ASP A 183 -18.69 -34.55 1.52
C ASP A 183 -19.51 -33.46 2.22
N GLU A 184 -20.79 -33.46 1.88
CA GLU A 184 -21.89 -32.83 2.59
C GLU A 184 -21.77 -33.06 4.11
N ASP A 185 -22.27 -32.11 4.88
CA ASP A 185 -22.58 -32.25 6.31
C ASP A 185 -21.41 -32.36 7.30
N ALA A 186 -20.88 -31.20 7.73
CA ALA A 186 -20.75 -30.88 9.16
C ALA A 186 -20.14 -29.48 9.38
N ALA A 187 -20.98 -28.50 9.68
CA ALA A 187 -20.64 -27.65 10.81
C ALA A 187 -20.92 -28.50 12.07
N PRO A 188 -20.05 -28.45 13.10
CA PRO A 188 -20.26 -27.39 14.06
C PRO A 188 -18.97 -26.76 14.59
N LEU A 189 -18.97 -25.42 14.58
CA LEU A 189 -18.43 -24.65 15.70
C LEU A 189 -19.09 -25.16 16.98
N LEU A 190 -18.33 -25.63 17.98
CA LEU A 190 -18.60 -25.42 19.41
C LEU A 190 -17.36 -25.86 20.23
N VAL A 191 -16.83 -24.96 21.06
CA VAL A 191 -16.75 -25.08 22.54
C VAL A 191 -15.73 -26.16 22.97
N GLY A 192 -14.58 -25.83 23.55
CA GLY A 192 -14.42 -25.01 24.74
C GLY A 192 -14.11 -25.93 25.92
N ASP A 193 -13.01 -25.61 26.61
CA ASP A 193 -12.76 -25.91 28.02
C ASP A 193 -12.41 -27.34 28.46
N GLY A 194 -11.64 -27.40 29.54
CA GLY A 194 -11.56 -28.56 30.44
C GLY A 194 -10.25 -29.33 30.38
N GLY A 195 -9.41 -29.15 31.40
CA GLY A 195 -8.15 -29.88 31.57
C GLY A 195 -8.27 -31.22 32.29
N GLY A 196 -7.12 -31.75 32.69
CA GLY A 196 -6.95 -32.71 33.78
C GLY A 196 -6.50 -34.10 33.37
N GLU A 197 -5.41 -34.55 34.04
CA GLU A 197 -4.98 -35.96 34.26
C GLU A 197 -4.35 -36.60 32.99
N GLU A 198 -3.11 -37.10 32.94
CA GLU A 198 -2.24 -37.92 33.82
C GLU A 198 -0.77 -37.47 33.49
N GLU A 199 0.27 -37.45 34.34
CA GLU A 199 0.77 -38.28 35.45
C GLU A 199 1.47 -37.41 36.52
#